data_AF-A0A3C0HT89-F1
#
_entry.id   AF-A0A3C0HT89-F1
#
_cell.length_a   1.000
_cell.length_b   1.000
_cell.length_c   1.000
_cell.angle_alpha   90.00
_cell.angle_beta   90.00
_cell.angle_gamma   90.00
#
_symmetry.space_group_name_H-M   'P 1'
#
loop_
_entity.id
_entity.type
_entity.pdbx_description
1 polymer ?
#
loop_
_entity_poly.entity_id
_entity_poly.type
_entity_poly.pdbx_seq_one_letter_code
_entity_poly.pdbx_strand_id
1 'polypeptide(L)' 'GDTVMATSTRLFQGRVVRDSDEKKGESLLASTPVVVLSSVLGRTPTIEEYKAAVDGIDLTRFEPPTEELTATPVSIGR' A
#
# COMPACT_ATOMS: atom_id res chain seq x y z
N GLY A 1 -13.27 -5.77 -16.93
CA GLY A 1 -12.01 -5.26 -16.40
C GLY A 1 -11.75 -6.02 -15.12
N ASP A 2 -10.49 -6.36 -14.90
CA ASP A 2 -10.09 -7.05 -13.68
C ASP A 2 -9.93 -6.05 -12.53
N THR A 3 -9.97 -6.54 -11.30
CA THR A 3 -9.68 -5.75 -10.10
C THR A 3 -8.28 -6.10 -9.62
N VAL A 4 -7.41 -5.11 -9.41
CA VAL A 4 -6.05 -5.31 -8.90
C VAL A 4 -5.80 -4.46 -7.65
N MET A 5 -5.14 -5.05 -6.66
CA MET A 5 -4.63 -4.34 -5.48
C MET A 5 -3.14 -4.04 -5.63
N ALA A 6 -2.70 -2.83 -5.26
CA ALA A 6 -1.30 -2.43 -5.37
C ALA A 6 -0.84 -1.51 -4.22
N THR A 7 0.45 -1.58 -3.88
CA THR A 7 1.13 -0.71 -2.90
C THR A 7 1.75 0.56 -3.52
N SER A 8 1.26 0.97 -4.69
CA SER A 8 1.76 2.14 -5.43
C SER A 8 1.43 3.46 -4.72
N THR A 9 1.91 4.59 -5.24
CA THR A 9 1.55 5.93 -4.72
C THR A 9 0.43 6.59 -5.51
N ARG A 10 0.18 6.14 -6.75
CA ARG A 10 -0.88 6.67 -7.63
C ARG A 10 -1.44 5.56 -8.50
N LEU A 11 -2.76 5.53 -8.60
CA LEU A 11 -3.49 4.68 -9.53
C LEU A 11 -4.07 5.55 -10.63
N PHE A 12 -3.45 5.51 -11.81
CA PHE A 12 -4.02 6.14 -13.00
C PHE A 12 -4.80 5.09 -13.77
N GLN A 13 -5.94 5.48 -14.34
CA GLN A 13 -6.71 4.63 -15.25
C GLN A 13 -5.79 4.15 -16.39
N GLY A 14 -5.77 2.84 -16.64
CA GLY A 14 -4.91 2.21 -17.65
C GLY A 14 -3.46 1.93 -17.23
N ARG A 15 -3.04 2.23 -15.99
CA ARG A 15 -1.66 1.96 -15.52
C ARG A 15 -1.44 0.52 -15.06
N VAL A 16 -2.43 -0.10 -14.40
CA VAL A 16 -2.26 -1.42 -13.74
C VAL A 16 -3.19 -2.47 -14.35
N VAL A 17 -4.36 -2.08 -14.84
CA VAL A 17 -5.32 -3.00 -15.48
C VAL A 17 -5.85 -2.38 -16.77
N ARG A 18 -5.97 -3.20 -17.80
CA ARG A 18 -6.60 -2.84 -19.07
C ARG A 18 -8.11 -2.96 -18.91
N ASP A 19 -8.85 -1.98 -19.42
CA ASP A 19 -10.30 -2.09 -19.56
C ASP A 19 -10.66 -3.30 -20.44
N SER A 20 -11.78 -3.95 -20.14
CA SER A 20 -12.40 -4.89 -21.09
C SER A 20 -13.57 -4.20 -21.78
N ASP A 21 -14.00 -4.74 -22.92
CA ASP A 21 -15.10 -4.16 -23.72
C ASP A 21 -16.39 -3.97 -22.90
N GLU A 22 -16.60 -4.78 -21.86
CA GLU A 22 -17.79 -4.74 -21.01
C GLU A 22 -17.62 -4.03 -19.67
N LYS A 23 -16.39 -3.86 -19.15
CA LYS A 23 -16.14 -3.38 -17.78
C LYS A 23 -14.78 -2.68 -17.67
N LYS A 24 -14.76 -1.52 -17.00
CA LYS A 24 -13.51 -0.84 -16.64
C LYS A 24 -12.68 -1.66 -15.67
N GLY A 25 -11.35 -1.61 -15.81
CA GLY A 25 -10.42 -2.19 -14.85
C GLY A 25 -10.36 -1.33 -13.58
N GLU A 26 -10.42 -1.96 -12.41
CA GLU A 26 -10.37 -1.26 -11.14
C GLU A 26 -9.03 -1.51 -10.45
N SER A 27 -8.43 -0.43 -9.97
CA SER A 27 -7.20 -0.51 -9.17
C SER A 27 -7.49 -0.02 -7.76
N LEU A 28 -7.03 -0.77 -6.77
CA LEU A 28 -7.21 -0.49 -5.35
C LEU A 28 -5.84 -0.27 -4.68
N LEU A 29 -5.71 0.80 -3.92
CA LEU A 29 -4.52 1.07 -3.11
C LEU A 29 -4.67 0.36 -1.78
N ALA A 30 -3.68 -0.46 -1.44
CA ALA A 30 -3.68 -1.22 -0.19
C ALA A 30 -2.27 -1.31 0.39
N SER A 31 -2.20 -1.59 1.70
CA SER A 31 -0.92 -1.84 2.39
C SER A 31 -0.32 -3.18 1.97
N THR A 32 1.01 -3.32 2.13
CA THR A 32 1.73 -4.56 1.77
C THR A 32 1.11 -5.83 2.34
N PRO A 33 0.73 -5.91 3.64
CA PRO A 33 0.15 -7.13 4.17
C PRO A 33 -1.21 -7.46 3.54
N VAL A 34 -2.03 -6.45 3.23
CA VAL A 34 -3.33 -6.64 2.57
C VAL A 34 -3.15 -7.16 1.15
N VAL A 35 -2.20 -6.60 0.38
CA VAL A 35 -1.94 -7.07 -0.99
C VAL A 35 -1.44 -8.51 -0.99
N VAL A 36 -0.57 -8.87 -0.06
CA VAL A 36 -0.06 -10.25 0.09
C VAL A 36 -1.20 -11.21 0.45
N LEU A 37 -2.00 -10.88 1.46
CA LEU A 37 -3.16 -11.69 1.86
C LEU A 37 -4.16 -11.88 0.72
N SER A 38 -4.50 -10.81 0.00
CA SER A 38 -5.42 -10.87 -1.13
C SER A 38 -4.87 -11.71 -2.28
N SER A 39 -3.55 -11.69 -2.50
CA SER A 39 -2.89 -12.51 -3.54
C SER A 39 -2.96 -14.00 -3.22
N VAL A 40 -2.93 -14.37 -1.93
CA VAL A 40 -3.07 -15.76 -1.49
C VAL A 40 -4.52 -16.22 -1.50
N LEU A 41 -5.45 -15.36 -1.04
CA LEU A 41 -6.86 -15.72 -0.88
C LEU A 41 -7.70 -15.53 -2.14
N GLY A 42 -7.22 -14.75 -3.11
CA GLY A 42 -7.99 -14.37 -4.32
C GLY A 42 -9.18 -13.45 -4.04
N ARG A 43 -9.26 -12.86 -2.84
CA ARG A 43 -10.32 -11.94 -2.40
C ARG A 43 -9.80 -10.95 -1.38
N THR A 44 -10.56 -9.89 -1.10
CA THR A 44 -10.28 -9.00 0.03
C THR A 44 -10.37 -9.77 1.35
N PRO A 45 -9.33 -9.73 2.21
CA PRO A 45 -9.38 -10.34 3.52
C PRO A 45 -10.36 -9.59 4.43
N THR A 46 -10.94 -10.30 5.38
CA THR A 46 -11.65 -9.67 6.49
C THR A 46 -10.67 -8.98 7.44
N ILE A 47 -11.19 -8.08 8.29
CA ILE A 47 -10.35 -7.40 9.28
C ILE A 47 -9.75 -8.37 10.31
N GLU A 48 -10.43 -9.47 10.60
CA GLU A 48 -9.96 -10.50 11.53
C GLU A 48 -8.82 -11.31 10.91
N GLU A 49 -8.96 -11.75 9.66
CA GLU A 49 -7.89 -12.42 8.91
C GLU A 49 -6.65 -11.53 8.77
N TYR A 50 -6.85 -10.23 8.49
CA TYR A 50 -5.76 -9.27 8.46
C TYR A 50 -5.04 -9.19 9.80
N LYS A 51 -5.78 -8.98 10.91
CA LYS A 51 -5.20 -8.86 12.25
C LYS A 51 -4.44 -10.10 12.66
N ALA A 52 -4.99 -11.29 12.39
CA ALA A 52 -4.32 -12.56 12.68
C ALA A 52 -3.06 -12.74 11.85
N ALA A 53 -3.06 -12.34 10.58
CA ALA A 53 -1.92 -12.47 9.70
C ALA A 53 -0.78 -11.49 9.98
N VAL A 54 -1.08 -10.33 10.58
CA VAL A 54 -0.06 -9.37 11.01
C VAL A 54 0.34 -9.52 12.48
N ASP A 55 -0.32 -10.42 13.22
CA ASP A 55 0.01 -10.68 14.61
C ASP A 55 1.43 -11.27 14.71
N GLY A 56 2.25 -10.70 15.58
CA GLY A 56 3.66 -11.06 15.72
C GLY A 56 4.59 -10.58 14.59
N ILE A 57 4.08 -9.86 13.58
CA ILE A 57 4.93 -9.18 12.59
C ILE A 57 5.32 -7.80 13.15
N ASP A 58 6.62 -7.55 13.29
CA ASP A 58 7.14 -6.22 13.62
C ASP A 58 7.06 -5.32 12.37
N LEU A 59 5.88 -4.74 12.15
CA LEU A 59 5.60 -3.83 11.05
C LEU A 59 6.31 -2.48 11.29
N THR A 60 7.61 -2.46 11.02
CA THR A 60 8.54 -1.33 11.12
C THR A 60 8.51 -0.61 12.47
N ARG A 61 9.56 -0.78 13.27
CA ARG A 61 9.99 0.28 14.18
C ARG A 61 10.31 1.50 13.32
N PHE A 62 9.53 2.55 13.46
CA PHE A 62 9.98 3.88 13.07
C PHE A 62 11.25 4.18 13.88
N GLU A 63 12.41 3.98 13.28
CA GLU A 63 13.68 4.44 13.84
C GLU A 63 13.81 5.91 13.42
N PRO A 64 13.77 6.86 14.38
CA PRO A 64 13.99 8.25 14.04
C PRO A 64 15.38 8.37 13.37
N PRO A 65 15.50 9.17 12.30
CA PRO A 65 16.78 9.36 11.62
C PRO A 65 17.84 9.79 12.64
N THR A 66 18.99 9.10 12.65
CA THR A 66 20.17 9.51 13.40
C THR A 66 20.57 10.94 13.01
N GLU A 67 21.25 11.68 13.89
CA GLU A 67 21.59 13.09 13.67
C GLU A 67 22.28 13.35 12.31
N GLU A 68 23.06 12.38 11.80
CA GLU A 68 23.70 12.43 10.47
C GLU A 68 22.72 12.52 9.29
N LEU A 69 21.48 12.05 9.47
CA LEU A 69 20.40 12.09 8.47
C LEU A 69 19.41 13.24 8.71
N THR A 70 19.66 14.10 9.70
CA THR A 70 18.81 15.26 9.99
C THR A 70 19.42 16.55 9.45
N ALA A 71 18.65 17.30 8.65
CA ALA A 71 19.03 18.65 8.26
C ALA A 71 18.57 19.63 9.34
N THR A 72 19.44 20.53 9.79
CA THR A 72 19.06 21.62 10.68
C THR A 72 18.02 22.50 9.98
N PRO A 73 16.86 22.77 10.61
CA PRO A 73 15.86 23.64 10.02
C PRO A 73 16.45 25.03 9.88
N VAL A 74 16.68 25.47 8.64
CA VAL A 74 17.09 26.83 8.34
C VAL A 74 15.90 27.74 8.61
N SER A 75 15.99 28.55 9.66
CA SER A 75 15.04 29.64 9.89
C SER A 75 15.22 30.68 8.80
N ILE A 76 14.37 30.65 7.78
CA ILE A 76 14.31 31.71 6.78
C ILE A 76 13.69 32.91 7.48
N GLY A 77 14.56 33.84 7.89
CA GLY A 77 14.17 35.11 8.50
C GLY A 77 13.18 35.84 7.60
N ARG A 78 12.13 36.36 8.23
CA ARG A 78 11.07 37.16 7.60
C ARG A 78 11.59 38.52 7.16
#